data_AF-A0A924YP38-F1
#
_entry.id   AF-A0A924YP38-F1
#
_cell.length_a   1.000
_cell.length_b   1.000
_cell.length_c   1.000
_cell.angle_alpha   90.00
_cell.angle_beta   90.00
_cell.angle_gamma   90.00
#
_symmetry.space_group_name_H-M   'P 1'
#
loop_
_entity.id
_entity.type
_entity.pdbx_description
1 polymer ?
#
loop_
_entity_poly.entity_id
_entity_poly.type
_entity_poly.pdbx_seq_one_letter_code
_entity_poly.pdbx_strand_id
1 'polypeptide(L)'
;VPSVRELARDLAINPNTVSRAYLQLQHDGVLETVRGLGLSVSAGAAKRCRAEGGKLIRERLAQVFDEARLSHLDPDELRKMVSTELESALKRKD
;
A
#
# COMPACT_ATOMS: atom_id res chain seq x y z
N VAL A 1 13.90 -9.62 9.00
CA VAL A 1 12.83 -8.91 9.76
C VAL A 1 12.79 -9.45 11.19
N PRO A 2 12.24 -8.74 12.20
CA PRO A 2 12.12 -9.30 13.55
C PRO A 2 11.29 -10.58 13.55
N SER A 3 11.52 -11.45 14.51
CA SER A 3 10.69 -12.65 14.70
C SER A 3 9.25 -12.28 15.05
N VAL A 4 8.32 -13.22 14.83
CA VAL A 4 6.90 -13.04 15.18
C VAL A 4 6.72 -12.63 16.64
N ARG A 5 7.48 -13.25 17.56
CA ARG A 5 7.37 -12.99 19.01
C ARG A 5 7.96 -11.65 19.42
N GLU A 6 9.02 -11.19 18.74
CA GLU A 6 9.59 -9.86 18.96
C GLU A 6 8.61 -8.78 18.49
N LEU A 7 8.16 -8.84 17.23
CA LEU A 7 7.26 -7.82 16.69
C LEU A 7 5.90 -7.78 17.42
N ALA A 8 5.37 -8.94 17.82
CA ALA A 8 4.15 -9.03 18.61
C ALA A 8 4.28 -8.30 19.96
N ARG A 9 5.44 -8.42 20.61
CA ARG A 9 5.72 -7.74 21.88
C ARG A 9 5.86 -6.24 21.68
N ASP A 10 6.65 -5.83 20.68
CA ASP A 10 6.94 -4.43 20.41
C ASP A 10 5.68 -3.64 20.04
N LEU A 11 4.75 -4.28 19.33
CA LEU A 11 3.48 -3.68 18.93
C LEU A 11 2.32 -3.95 19.90
N ALA A 12 2.53 -4.75 20.96
CA ALA A 12 1.48 -5.27 21.84
C ALA A 12 0.32 -5.95 21.06
N ILE A 13 0.64 -6.68 19.98
CA ILE A 13 -0.29 -7.38 19.11
C ILE A 13 -0.23 -8.89 19.39
N ASN A 14 -1.35 -9.61 19.21
CA ASN A 14 -1.37 -11.07 19.31
C ASN A 14 -0.35 -11.72 18.33
N PRO A 15 0.54 -12.62 18.79
CA PRO A 15 1.52 -13.30 17.93
C PRO A 15 0.92 -14.02 16.72
N ASN A 16 -0.29 -14.56 16.84
CA ASN A 16 -0.97 -15.22 15.72
C ASN A 16 -1.35 -14.22 14.62
N THR A 17 -1.68 -12.97 14.98
CA THR A 17 -1.97 -11.89 14.02
C THR A 17 -0.71 -11.51 13.25
N VAL A 18 0.43 -11.37 13.94
CA VAL A 18 1.73 -11.10 13.29
C VAL A 18 2.14 -12.26 12.37
N SER A 19 1.96 -13.51 12.81
CA SER A 19 2.22 -14.69 11.99
C SER A 19 1.40 -14.69 10.69
N ARG A 20 0.09 -14.39 10.78
CA ARG A 20 -0.77 -14.24 9.59
C ARG A 20 -0.31 -13.11 8.68
N ALA A 21 0.09 -11.96 9.22
CA ALA A 21 0.61 -10.85 8.43
C ALA A 21 1.91 -11.23 7.69
N TYR A 22 2.83 -11.93 8.36
CA TYR A 22 4.06 -12.42 7.74
C TYR A 22 3.80 -13.45 6.65
N LEU A 23 2.87 -14.38 6.86
CA LEU A 23 2.45 -15.34 5.83
C LEU A 23 1.88 -14.63 4.61
N GLN A 24 1.06 -13.58 4.81
CA GLN A 24 0.55 -12.78 3.70
C GLN A 24 1.68 -12.07 2.96
N LEU A 25 2.61 -11.44 3.67
CA LEU A 25 3.77 -10.78 3.06
C LEU A 25 4.68 -11.76 2.31
N GLN A 26 4.77 -13.02 2.75
CA GLN A 26 5.46 -14.07 2.00
C GLN A 26 4.72 -14.47 0.73
N HIS A 27 3.40 -14.66 0.82
CA HIS A 27 2.55 -14.94 -0.33
C HIS A 27 2.66 -13.83 -1.38
N ASP A 28 2.70 -12.58 -0.94
CA ASP A 28 2.83 -11.41 -1.81
C ASP A 28 4.28 -11.19 -2.30
N GLY A 29 5.21 -12.07 -1.90
CA GLY A 29 6.62 -12.02 -2.28
C GLY A 29 7.39 -10.83 -1.70
N VAL A 30 6.86 -10.17 -0.67
CA VAL A 30 7.53 -9.08 0.05
C VAL A 30 8.58 -9.66 1.01
N LEU A 31 8.26 -10.80 1.62
CA LEU A 31 9.17 -11.56 2.47
C LEU A 31 9.52 -12.91 1.85
N GLU A 32 10.69 -13.43 2.18
CA GLU A 32 11.15 -14.77 1.78
C GLU A 32 11.82 -15.50 2.93
N THR A 33 11.75 -16.83 2.89
CA THR A 33 12.44 -17.68 3.85
C THR A 33 13.89 -17.87 3.42
N VAL A 34 14.82 -17.51 4.29
CA VAL A 34 16.26 -17.72 4.11
C VAL A 34 16.71 -18.82 5.08
N ARG A 35 17.34 -19.86 4.52
CA ARG A 35 17.78 -21.03 5.30
C ARG A 35 18.72 -20.59 6.43
N GLY A 36 18.38 -20.95 7.66
CA GLY A 36 19.16 -20.62 8.86
C GLY A 36 18.99 -19.18 9.38
N LEU A 37 18.25 -18.32 8.68
CA LEU A 37 18.07 -16.90 9.05
C LEU A 37 16.60 -16.51 9.27
N GLY A 38 15.65 -17.38 8.94
CA GLY A 38 14.22 -17.10 9.10
C GLY A 38 13.68 -16.28 7.93
N LEU A 39 12.99 -15.17 8.22
CA LEU A 39 12.39 -14.30 7.19
C LEU A 39 13.25 -13.09 6.86
N SER A 40 13.42 -12.82 5.57
CA SER A 40 14.09 -11.64 5.03
C SER A 40 13.19 -10.88 4.07
N VAL A 41 13.51 -9.60 3.83
CA VAL A 41 12.87 -8.81 2.79
C VAL A 41 13.41 -9.27 1.43
N SER A 42 12.52 -9.65 0.52
CA SER A 42 12.92 -10.05 -0.83
C SER A 42 13.52 -8.89 -1.61
N ALA A 43 14.50 -9.19 -2.48
CA ALA A 43 15.14 -8.17 -3.33
C ALA A 43 14.13 -7.35 -4.17
N GLY A 44 13.00 -7.95 -4.58
CA GLY A 44 11.94 -7.29 -5.36
C GLY A 44 10.85 -6.58 -4.54
N ALA A 45 10.94 -6.58 -3.20
CA ALA A 45 9.86 -6.11 -2.32
C ALA A 45 9.46 -4.66 -2.61
N ALA A 46 10.42 -3.73 -2.73
CA ALA A 46 10.14 -2.32 -2.98
C ALA A 46 9.40 -2.09 -4.32
N LYS A 47 9.73 -2.86 -5.36
CA LYS A 47 9.04 -2.80 -6.65
C LYS A 47 7.59 -3.30 -6.53
N ARG A 48 7.39 -4.42 -5.81
CA ARG A 48 6.06 -4.99 -5.56
C ARG A 48 5.18 -4.05 -4.75
N CYS A 49 5.68 -3.49 -3.64
CA CYS A 49 4.94 -2.53 -2.84
C CYS A 49 4.54 -1.28 -3.64
N ARG A 50 5.43 -0.77 -4.52
CA ARG A 50 5.09 0.33 -5.43
C ARG A 50 3.99 -0.04 -6.43
N ALA A 51 4.04 -1.24 -6.97
CA ALA A 51 3.03 -1.73 -7.92
C ALA A 51 1.65 -1.86 -7.25
N GLU A 52 1.60 -2.45 -6.05
CA GLU A 52 0.35 -2.57 -5.26
C GLU A 52 -0.17 -1.20 -4.83
N GLY A 53 0.70 -0.27 -4.40
CA GLY A 53 0.30 1.10 -4.12
C GLY A 53 -0.34 1.78 -5.34
N GLY A 54 0.25 1.61 -6.53
CA GLY A 54 -0.33 2.13 -7.78
C GLY A 54 -1.62 1.44 -8.21
N LYS A 55 -1.83 0.18 -7.83
CA LYS A 55 -3.09 -0.54 -8.04
C LYS A 55 -4.19 0.01 -7.13
N LEU A 56 -3.91 0.15 -5.83
CA LEU A 56 -4.84 0.71 -4.85
C LEU A 56 -5.27 2.13 -5.25
N ILE A 57 -4.33 2.99 -5.67
CA ILE A 57 -4.65 4.35 -6.13
C ILE A 57 -5.59 4.31 -7.35
N ARG A 58 -5.35 3.42 -8.32
CA ARG A 58 -6.22 3.27 -9.50
C ARG A 58 -7.63 2.83 -9.12
N GLU A 59 -7.77 1.91 -8.18
CA GLU A 59 -9.08 1.48 -7.67
C GLU A 59 -9.84 2.62 -7.00
N ARG A 60 -9.14 3.46 -6.22
CA ARG A 60 -9.73 4.66 -5.61
C ARG A 60 -10.12 5.71 -6.65
N LEU A 61 -9.28 5.93 -7.65
CA LEU A 61 -9.61 6.87 -8.74
C LEU A 61 -10.83 6.40 -9.54
N ALA A 62 -10.99 5.09 -9.75
CA ALA A 62 -12.19 4.56 -10.40
C ALA A 62 -13.46 4.90 -9.60
N GLN A 63 -13.42 4.76 -8.27
CA GLN A 63 -14.53 5.16 -7.39
C GLN A 63 -14.86 6.65 -7.53
N VAL A 64 -13.84 7.51 -7.52
CA VAL A 64 -13.99 8.96 -7.70
C VAL A 64 -14.63 9.29 -9.06
N PHE A 65 -14.22 8.59 -10.12
CA PHE A 65 -14.77 8.84 -11.46
C PHE A 65 -16.22 8.37 -11.60
N ASP A 66 -16.60 7.29 -10.93
CA ASP A 66 -18.00 6.86 -10.86
C ASP A 66 -18.86 7.89 -10.13
N GLU A 67 -18.38 8.43 -9.01
CA GLU A 67 -19.06 9.50 -8.25
C GLU A 67 -19.16 10.81 -9.06
N ALA A 68 -18.10 11.17 -9.78
CA ALA A 68 -18.09 12.35 -10.63
C ALA A 68 -19.11 12.24 -11.77
N ARG A 69 -19.25 11.05 -12.37
CA ARG A 69 -20.27 10.78 -13.40
C ARG A 69 -21.68 10.92 -12.86
N LEU A 70 -21.94 10.43 -11.65
CA LEU A 70 -23.25 10.59 -10.98
C LEU A 70 -23.56 12.05 -10.61
N SER A 71 -22.52 12.86 -10.42
CA SER A 71 -22.62 14.28 -10.08
C SER A 71 -22.69 15.19 -11.32
N HIS A 72 -22.74 14.61 -12.52
CA HIS A 72 -22.73 15.33 -13.80
C HIS A 72 -21.53 16.27 -13.99
N LEU A 73 -20.39 15.96 -13.37
CA LEU A 73 -19.14 16.68 -13.60
C LEU A 73 -18.63 16.39 -15.01
N ASP A 74 -18.32 17.44 -15.75
CA ASP A 74 -17.68 17.32 -17.05
C ASP A 74 -16.22 16.80 -16.89
N PRO A 75 -15.71 15.97 -17.83
CA PRO A 75 -14.34 15.47 -17.76
C PRO A 75 -13.25 16.55 -17.64
N ASP A 76 -13.45 17.72 -18.24
CA ASP A 76 -12.50 18.83 -18.16
C ASP A 76 -12.55 19.52 -16.79
N GLU A 77 -13.73 19.65 -16.20
CA GLU A 77 -13.90 20.13 -14.83
C GLU A 77 -13.22 19.19 -13.83
N LEU A 78 -13.46 17.89 -13.96
CA LEU A 78 -12.82 16.87 -13.14
C LEU A 78 -11.30 16.87 -13.30
N ARG A 79 -10.78 16.98 -14.54
CA ARG A 79 -9.33 17.06 -14.78
C ARG A 79 -8.73 18.28 -14.08
N LYS A 80 -9.40 19.44 -14.17
CA LYS A 80 -8.96 20.66 -13.51
C LYS A 80 -8.93 20.51 -12.00
N MET A 81 -9.97 19.92 -11.40
CA MET A 81 -10.02 19.63 -9.96
C MET A 81 -8.85 18.74 -9.53
N VAL A 82 -8.61 17.63 -10.24
CA VAL A 82 -7.50 16.72 -9.94
C VAL A 82 -6.15 17.42 -10.04
N SER A 83 -5.93 18.24 -11.08
CA SER A 83 -4.69 19.01 -11.24
C SER A 83 -4.48 20.00 -10.09
N THR A 84 -5.51 20.75 -9.69
CA THR A 84 -5.42 21.70 -8.57
C THR A 84 -5.13 21.01 -7.23
N GLU A 85 -5.78 19.89 -6.96
CA GLU A 85 -5.54 19.11 -5.73
C GLU A 85 -4.15 18.47 -5.73
N LEU A 86 -3.67 18.00 -6.88
CA LEU A 86 -2.32 17.45 -7.02
C LEU A 86 -1.24 18.49 -6.74
N GLU A 87 -1.36 19.69 -7.31
CA GLU A 87 -0.43 20.80 -7.02
C GLU A 87 -0.41 21.16 -5.54
N SER A 88 -1.59 21.21 -4.91
CA SER A 88 -1.73 21.48 -3.48
C SER A 88 -1.12 20.38 -2.62
N ALA A 89 -1.26 19.11 -3.02
CA ALA A 89 -0.65 17.97 -2.34
C ALA A 89 0.88 17.96 -2.43
N LEU A 90 1.45 18.36 -3.58
CA LEU A 90 2.90 18.42 -3.77
C LEU A 90 3.53 19.56 -2.96
N LYS A 91 2.90 20.73 -2.90
CA LYS A 91 3.38 21.88 -2.10
C LYS A 91 3.37 21.65 -0.58
N ARG A 92 2.56 20.71 -0.08
CA ARG A 92 2.51 20.35 1.36
C ARG A 92 3.67 19.46 1.81
N LYS A 93 4.47 18.96 0.86
CA LYS A 93 5.55 18.01 1.12
C LYS A 93 6.95 18.65 1.15
N ASP A 94 7.02 19.95 0.87
CA ASP A 94 8.19 20.83 1.04
C ASP A 94 8.00 21.68 2.31
#